data_AF-A0A132NER9-F1
#
_entry.id   AF-A0A132NER9-F1
#
_cell.length_a   1.000
_cell.length_b   1.000
_cell.length_c   1.000
_cell.angle_alpha   90.00
_cell.angle_beta   90.00
_cell.angle_gamma   90.00
#
_symmetry.space_group_name_H-M   'P 1'
#
loop_
_entity.id
_entity.type
_entity.pdbx_description
1 polymer ?
#
loop_
_entity_poly.entity_id
_entity_poly.type
_entity_poly.pdbx_seq_one_letter_code
_entity_poly.pdbx_strand_id
1 'polypeptide(L)'
;NQFSGSNDTIADLTDDRIDERYIPPHVELAARIHAASPQALERGEYTLIVAPARAAGTLTSRFTPVACGSGLEEVYRALPTLTEGALPAQLSFPPVYPHAENVCRVPAYLSHILPLGEHRGSGDAGTTIPVDDLAITATRDRLYLVSISRRRVVEPQVLHALALDKQPPPLARFLAHLPRAFTAAWSEFDWGPHAGRLPYLPRVRYRRTVLSPARWRLTTSDLPPGEAGQDRWRQALDRWRHRWHCPDTVELRDADRTLRLALDEPAHVAILHAHLRRHGHATLTETITGAAEFGWLNGRAHEIALPLVTTRSPAPSPLTGPLPQVTNSSHGHLPGSPEATWLFVKIHAHPERHNEIITEYLPRLLTVLGEAPRYWFVRYRSPHETDHLRLRIHTPGSEHYGAYAAAVGEWAELLRREGVAGRLVFDTYYPETGRYGHGTAMEAAEAVFVADSQVVSAGLRYLPATVIHPTALAAVNMVDIVHGFLGNLADAAEWLAARPAPAATVERTAADQVIRLARNGTLRDLPDWPVEVIEAWQARAAALASYRKQLPADADTGVILESLLHMHHNRAVGIDVDRERTCRRLARQAALAWRTRQGGNDR
;
A
#
# COMPACT_ATOMS: atom_id res chain seq x y z
N ASN A 1 -25.27 16.93 26.82
CA ASN A 1 -24.82 15.58 26.43
C ASN A 1 -23.37 15.64 25.97
N GLN A 2 -22.43 15.18 26.81
CA GLN A 2 -21.00 15.11 26.47
C GLN A 2 -20.65 13.67 26.12
N PHE A 3 -19.90 13.45 25.04
CA PHE A 3 -19.28 12.15 24.80
C PHE A 3 -17.87 12.19 25.41
N SER A 4 -17.73 11.58 26.59
CA SER A 4 -16.43 11.42 27.26
C SER A 4 -15.87 10.08 26.85
N GLY A 5 -14.81 10.07 26.04
CA GLY A 5 -14.14 8.82 25.68
C GLY A 5 -13.50 8.21 26.93
N SER A 6 -13.95 7.02 27.33
CA SER A 6 -13.18 6.16 28.23
C SER A 6 -12.11 5.42 27.41
N ASN A 7 -11.19 4.73 28.08
CA ASN A 7 -10.27 3.83 27.39
C ASN A 7 -11.04 2.74 26.60
N ASP A 8 -12.19 2.30 27.11
CA ASP A 8 -13.04 1.33 26.43
C ASP A 8 -13.65 1.91 25.14
N THR A 9 -14.09 3.18 25.16
CA THR A 9 -14.57 3.86 23.94
C THR A 9 -13.46 3.99 22.90
N ILE A 10 -12.21 4.22 23.32
CA ILE A 10 -11.07 4.22 22.40
C ILE A 10 -10.89 2.83 21.81
N ALA A 11 -10.91 1.78 22.66
CA ALA A 11 -10.80 0.39 22.21
C ALA A 11 -11.88 0.04 21.17
N ASP A 12 -13.13 0.44 21.41
CA ASP A 12 -14.27 0.22 20.49
C ASP A 12 -14.11 0.97 19.15
N LEU A 13 -13.39 2.10 19.14
CA LEU A 13 -13.14 2.91 17.95
C LEU A 13 -11.85 2.53 17.21
N THR A 14 -11.01 1.68 17.80
CA THR A 14 -9.74 1.23 17.24
C THR A 14 -9.82 -0.20 16.72
N ASP A 15 -9.04 -0.52 15.68
CA ASP A 15 -8.79 -1.88 15.21
C ASP A 15 -7.29 -2.14 15.34
N ASP A 16 -6.87 -3.40 15.54
CA ASP A 16 -5.48 -3.85 15.74
C ASP A 16 -4.60 -3.72 14.47
N ARG A 17 -5.02 -2.88 13.52
CA ARG A 17 -4.41 -2.74 12.19
C ARG A 17 -3.27 -1.75 12.12
N ILE A 18 -3.04 -0.95 13.17
CA ILE A 18 -1.95 0.04 13.15
C ILE A 18 -0.66 -0.64 13.61
N ASP A 19 0.26 -0.84 12.67
CA ASP A 19 1.63 -1.17 13.00
C ASP A 19 2.31 0.05 13.65
N GLU A 20 2.63 -0.06 14.94
CA GLU A 20 3.21 1.02 15.71
C GLU A 20 4.54 1.54 15.15
N ARG A 21 5.25 0.72 14.36
CA ARG A 21 6.48 1.13 13.65
C ARG A 21 6.21 2.19 12.60
N TYR A 22 4.96 2.36 12.17
CA TYR A 22 4.54 3.32 11.15
C TYR A 22 3.68 4.45 11.72
N ILE A 23 3.86 4.77 13.01
CA ILE A 23 3.41 6.05 13.56
C ILE A 23 4.36 7.15 13.09
N PRO A 24 3.87 8.30 12.60
CA PRO A 24 4.75 9.34 12.11
C PRO A 24 5.75 9.84 13.17
N PRO A 25 7.01 10.09 12.79
CA PRO A 25 8.07 10.38 13.74
C PRO A 25 7.96 11.76 14.37
N HIS A 26 7.19 12.66 13.74
CA HIS A 26 6.85 13.95 14.29
C HIS A 26 5.52 14.47 13.73
N VAL A 27 4.84 15.27 14.54
CA VAL A 27 3.57 15.93 14.25
C VAL A 27 3.58 17.34 14.84
N GLU A 28 2.56 18.13 14.56
CA GLU A 28 2.35 19.39 15.26
C GLU A 28 0.91 19.48 15.77
N LEU A 29 0.73 20.19 16.87
CA LEU A 29 -0.57 20.36 17.51
C LEU A 29 -0.76 21.83 17.86
N ALA A 30 -1.77 22.48 17.28
CA ALA A 30 -2.29 23.73 17.80
C ALA A 30 -3.25 23.44 18.96
N ALA A 31 -3.23 24.29 19.97
CA ALA A 31 -4.11 24.17 21.11
C ALA A 31 -4.48 25.52 21.73
N ARG A 32 -5.73 25.63 22.17
CA ARG A 32 -6.23 26.74 23.00
C ARG A 32 -6.43 26.24 24.43
N ILE A 33 -5.94 26.99 25.41
CA ILE A 33 -6.10 26.66 26.84
C ILE A 33 -7.20 27.52 27.44
N HIS A 34 -8.22 26.88 27.98
CA HIS A 34 -9.32 27.55 28.68
C HIS A 34 -9.16 27.30 30.17
N ALA A 35 -8.90 28.37 30.93
CA ALA A 35 -8.71 28.35 32.37
C ALA A 35 -9.05 29.73 32.95
N ALA A 36 -9.79 29.72 34.07
CA ALA A 36 -10.31 30.94 34.70
C ALA A 36 -9.22 31.83 35.30
N SER A 37 -8.08 31.26 35.68
CA SER A 37 -6.94 31.98 36.23
C SER A 37 -5.65 31.14 36.11
N PRO A 38 -4.46 31.74 36.32
CA PRO A 38 -3.22 30.98 36.40
C PRO A 38 -3.26 29.89 37.48
N GLN A 39 -3.88 30.18 38.64
CA GLN A 39 -4.00 29.21 39.74
C GLN A 39 -4.94 28.05 39.37
N ALA A 40 -6.00 28.30 38.59
CA ALA A 40 -6.84 27.23 38.07
C ALA A 40 -6.06 26.33 37.10
N LEU A 41 -5.25 26.93 36.23
CA LEU A 41 -4.36 26.19 35.33
C LEU A 41 -3.37 25.29 36.11
N GLU A 42 -2.72 25.83 37.14
CA GLU A 42 -1.79 25.10 38.03
C GLU A 42 -2.46 23.92 38.75
N ARG A 43 -3.71 24.07 39.19
CA ARG A 43 -4.50 22.98 39.80
C ARG A 43 -5.03 21.95 38.78
N GLY A 44 -4.79 22.16 37.49
CA GLY A 44 -5.31 21.28 36.44
C GLY A 44 -6.80 21.51 36.15
N GLU A 45 -7.35 22.65 36.51
CA GLU A 45 -8.73 23.08 36.22
C GLU A 45 -8.78 23.82 34.87
N TYR A 46 -8.48 23.10 33.80
CA TYR A 46 -8.47 23.65 32.44
C TYR A 46 -9.06 22.68 31.43
N THR A 47 -9.42 23.23 30.27
CA THR A 47 -9.76 22.47 29.06
C THR A 47 -8.81 22.84 27.93
N LEU A 48 -8.42 21.86 27.12
CA LEU A 48 -7.58 22.03 25.94
C LEU A 48 -8.43 21.79 24.69
N ILE A 49 -8.56 22.76 23.81
CA ILE A 49 -9.16 22.55 22.48
C ILE A 49 -8.03 22.39 21.50
N VAL A 50 -7.97 21.26 20.78
CA VAL A 50 -6.82 20.91 19.93
C VAL A 50 -7.17 20.89 18.45
N ALA A 51 -6.20 21.28 17.63
CA ALA A 51 -6.24 21.19 16.18
C ALA A 51 -4.91 20.57 15.68
N PRO A 52 -4.94 19.33 15.16
CA PRO A 52 -3.72 18.67 14.68
C PRO A 52 -3.24 19.26 13.36
N ALA A 53 -1.93 19.33 13.20
CA ALA A 53 -1.25 19.69 11.96
C ALA A 53 -0.28 18.58 11.55
N ARG A 54 -0.17 18.40 10.22
CA ARG A 54 0.42 17.20 9.61
C ARG A 54 1.78 16.81 10.18
N ALA A 55 2.69 17.76 10.33
CA ALA A 55 4.08 17.51 10.73
C ALA A 55 4.63 18.69 11.57
N ALA A 56 5.62 18.43 12.42
CA ALA A 56 6.40 19.50 13.05
C ALA A 56 6.84 20.57 12.04
N GLY A 57 6.66 21.84 12.39
CA GLY A 57 7.00 22.98 11.54
C GLY A 57 5.97 23.30 10.46
N THR A 58 4.77 22.70 10.48
CA THR A 58 3.68 23.12 9.58
C THR A 58 3.18 24.52 9.95
N LEU A 59 2.92 24.77 11.23
CA LEU A 59 2.29 25.99 11.74
C LEU A 59 3.31 27.06 12.13
N THR A 60 4.46 26.66 12.66
CA THR A 60 5.35 27.57 13.41
C THR A 60 6.66 27.92 12.70
N SER A 61 7.13 27.12 11.74
CA SER A 61 8.44 27.30 11.07
C SER A 61 8.61 28.68 10.43
N ARG A 62 7.63 29.17 9.68
CA ARG A 62 7.70 30.47 8.98
C ARG A 62 7.89 31.65 9.92
N PHE A 63 7.63 31.46 11.21
CA PHE A 63 7.77 32.48 12.24
C PHE A 63 9.10 32.42 12.99
N THR A 64 9.95 31.39 12.81
CA THR A 64 11.24 31.35 13.54
C THR A 64 12.13 32.57 13.31
N PRO A 65 12.18 33.21 12.12
CA PRO A 65 12.99 34.41 11.92
C PRO A 65 12.60 35.60 12.83
N VAL A 66 11.37 35.61 13.35
CA VAL A 66 10.87 36.67 14.25
C VAL A 66 10.62 36.17 15.68
N ALA A 67 10.60 34.85 15.90
CA ALA A 67 10.44 34.21 17.20
C ALA A 67 11.79 33.76 17.77
N CYS A 68 12.76 34.68 17.79
CA CYS A 68 14.12 34.43 18.29
C CYS A 68 14.10 33.89 19.73
N GLY A 69 14.93 32.90 20.02
CA GLY A 69 15.02 32.29 21.36
C GLY A 69 13.93 31.25 21.68
N SER A 70 13.08 30.90 20.72
CA SER A 70 12.04 29.86 20.90
C SER A 70 12.59 28.42 20.95
N GLY A 71 13.82 28.18 20.49
CA GLY A 71 14.42 26.84 20.37
C GLY A 71 13.84 25.98 19.23
N LEU A 72 12.92 26.54 18.43
CA LEU A 72 12.23 25.80 17.37
C LEU A 72 13.17 25.41 16.22
N GLU A 73 14.20 26.20 15.94
CA GLU A 73 15.15 25.90 14.86
C GLU A 73 15.96 24.64 15.16
N GLU A 74 16.38 24.46 16.42
CA GLU A 74 17.04 23.26 16.90
C GLU A 74 16.12 22.04 16.81
N VAL A 75 14.83 22.21 17.16
CA VAL A 75 13.83 21.14 17.02
C VAL A 75 13.70 20.71 15.56
N TYR A 76 13.61 21.64 14.61
CA TYR A 76 13.50 21.31 13.19
C TYR A 76 14.75 20.67 12.61
N ARG A 77 15.94 21.09 13.08
CA ARG A 77 17.21 20.49 12.68
C ARG A 77 17.37 19.05 13.19
N ALA A 78 16.71 18.72 14.29
CA ALA A 78 16.80 17.43 14.97
C ALA A 78 15.58 16.52 14.74
N LEU A 79 14.73 16.79 13.74
CA LEU A 79 13.53 15.97 13.49
C LEU A 79 13.92 14.51 13.19
N PRO A 80 13.33 13.54 13.91
CA PRO A 80 13.59 12.13 13.65
C PRO A 80 12.96 11.69 12.33
N THR A 81 13.60 10.74 11.65
CA THR A 81 13.01 10.04 10.50
C THR A 81 12.22 8.83 10.95
N LEU A 82 11.31 8.36 10.09
CA LEU A 82 10.54 7.14 10.33
C LEU A 82 11.38 5.89 10.11
N THR A 83 12.26 5.94 9.12
CA THR A 83 13.13 4.83 8.73
C THR A 83 14.54 5.03 9.30
N GLU A 84 15.11 3.96 9.82
CA GLU A 84 16.45 3.93 10.39
C GLU A 84 17.48 4.28 9.32
N GLY A 85 18.35 5.23 9.63
CA GLY A 85 19.37 5.69 8.70
C GLY A 85 18.84 6.48 7.49
N ALA A 86 17.57 6.87 7.45
CA ALA A 86 17.05 7.72 6.38
C ALA A 86 17.69 9.13 6.39
N LEU A 87 17.66 9.77 5.22
CA LEU A 87 18.06 11.14 4.99
C LEU A 87 16.84 12.06 5.14
N PRO A 88 16.71 12.85 6.22
CA PRO A 88 15.71 13.90 6.26
C PRO A 88 16.12 14.99 5.25
N ALA A 89 15.23 15.31 4.32
CA ALA A 89 15.48 16.32 3.29
C ALA A 89 14.37 17.36 3.28
N GLN A 90 14.70 18.64 3.39
CA GLN A 90 13.69 19.69 3.32
C GLN A 90 13.27 19.88 1.86
N LEU A 91 12.00 19.63 1.58
CA LEU A 91 11.42 19.80 0.26
C LEU A 91 11.13 21.29 0.03
N SER A 92 11.70 21.85 -1.04
CA SER A 92 11.56 23.26 -1.39
C SER A 92 11.00 23.38 -2.79
N PHE A 93 9.87 24.07 -2.94
CA PHE A 93 9.15 24.16 -4.20
C PHE A 93 8.25 25.41 -4.25
N PRO A 94 8.01 26.00 -5.43
CA PRO A 94 7.04 27.08 -5.58
C PRO A 94 5.61 26.52 -5.54
N PRO A 95 4.66 27.25 -4.92
CA PRO A 95 3.25 26.91 -5.03
C PRO A 95 2.72 27.22 -6.44
N VAL A 96 1.66 26.54 -6.85
CA VAL A 96 0.95 26.78 -8.13
C VAL A 96 0.34 28.19 -8.18
N TYR A 97 -0.02 28.75 -7.02
CA TYR A 97 -0.59 30.09 -6.92
C TYR A 97 0.44 31.06 -6.31
N PRO A 98 0.85 32.14 -7.01
CA PRO A 98 1.90 33.04 -6.53
C PRO A 98 1.63 33.66 -5.15
N HIS A 99 0.37 34.00 -4.83
CA HIS A 99 0.03 34.58 -3.52
C HIS A 99 0.30 33.63 -2.34
N ALA A 100 0.41 32.32 -2.60
CA ALA A 100 0.72 31.33 -1.57
C ALA A 100 2.22 31.28 -1.23
N GLU A 101 3.10 31.96 -1.96
CA GLU A 101 4.54 32.02 -1.66
C GLU A 101 4.81 32.57 -0.25
N ASN A 102 3.97 33.50 0.23
CA ASN A 102 4.07 34.05 1.58
C ASN A 102 3.86 33.00 2.69
N VAL A 103 3.30 31.82 2.34
CA VAL A 103 3.16 30.68 3.25
C VAL A 103 4.39 29.76 3.19
N CYS A 104 5.05 29.66 2.03
CA CYS A 104 6.17 28.75 1.78
C CYS A 104 7.54 29.28 2.20
N ARG A 105 7.66 30.58 2.50
CA ARG A 105 8.94 31.21 2.88
C ARG A 105 9.37 30.75 4.27
N VAL A 106 10.28 29.77 4.29
CA VAL A 106 10.84 29.21 5.53
C VAL A 106 12.36 29.06 5.41
N PRO A 107 13.12 29.21 6.52
CA PRO A 107 14.53 28.87 6.57
C PRO A 107 14.82 27.43 6.14
N ALA A 108 16.06 27.17 5.72
CA ALA A 108 16.57 25.83 5.51
C ALA A 108 17.05 25.24 6.84
N TYR A 109 16.25 24.37 7.46
CA TYR A 109 16.58 23.77 8.77
C TYR A 109 17.36 22.47 8.65
N LEU A 110 17.06 21.68 7.61
CA LEU A 110 17.67 20.37 7.39
C LEU A 110 18.96 20.48 6.59
N SER A 111 19.88 19.54 6.83
CA SER A 111 21.19 19.50 6.16
C SER A 111 21.09 19.21 4.66
N HIS A 112 19.97 18.62 4.22
CA HIS A 112 19.71 18.32 2.83
C HIS A 112 18.48 19.05 2.32
N ILE A 113 18.57 19.61 1.11
CA ILE A 113 17.46 20.24 0.40
C ILE A 113 17.11 19.39 -0.82
N LEU A 114 15.81 19.18 -1.05
CA LEU A 114 15.26 18.62 -2.27
C LEU A 114 14.54 19.74 -3.03
N PRO A 115 15.24 20.46 -3.94
CA PRO A 115 14.69 21.58 -4.68
C PRO A 115 13.83 21.10 -5.86
N LEU A 116 12.66 21.70 -6.06
CA LEU A 116 11.82 21.50 -7.24
C LEU A 116 11.45 22.85 -7.84
N GLY A 117 11.86 23.12 -9.08
CA GLY A 117 11.52 24.39 -9.76
C GLY A 117 12.24 25.61 -9.18
N GLU A 118 13.33 25.42 -8.44
CA GLU A 118 14.20 26.46 -7.92
C GLU A 118 15.65 26.19 -8.33
N HIS A 119 16.40 27.25 -8.64
CA HIS A 119 17.84 27.15 -8.90
C HIS A 119 18.61 27.37 -7.60
N ARG A 120 19.54 26.46 -7.30
CA ARG A 120 20.47 26.57 -6.17
C ARG A 120 21.89 26.78 -6.71
N GLY A 121 22.70 27.55 -5.99
CA GLY A 121 24.06 27.89 -6.45
C GLY A 121 25.00 26.68 -6.38
N SER A 122 26.16 26.77 -7.03
CA SER A 122 27.19 25.71 -6.99
C SER A 122 27.75 25.44 -5.58
N GLY A 123 27.67 26.42 -4.67
CA GLY A 123 28.01 26.25 -3.25
C GLY A 123 27.09 25.31 -2.48
N ASP A 124 25.92 24.96 -3.03
CA ASP A 124 24.90 24.11 -2.39
C ASP A 124 24.94 22.65 -2.90
N ALA A 125 25.91 22.29 -3.75
CA ALA A 125 25.95 20.98 -4.40
C ALA A 125 26.07 19.80 -3.40
N GLY A 126 26.76 20.01 -2.27
CA GLY A 126 26.93 18.98 -1.23
C GLY A 126 25.69 18.74 -0.37
N THR A 127 24.78 19.72 -0.29
CA THR A 127 23.55 19.66 0.51
C THR A 127 22.32 19.37 -0.34
N THR A 128 22.42 19.49 -1.66
CA THR A 128 21.29 19.26 -2.57
C THR A 128 21.13 17.78 -2.90
N ILE A 129 19.88 17.31 -2.91
CA ILE A 129 19.47 16.03 -3.49
C ILE A 129 18.76 16.33 -4.81
N PRO A 130 19.37 16.08 -5.97
CA PRO A 130 18.72 16.32 -7.25
C PRO A 130 17.63 15.28 -7.51
N VAL A 131 16.60 15.64 -8.28
CA VAL A 131 15.50 14.73 -8.64
C VAL A 131 16.00 13.49 -9.38
N ASP A 132 17.04 13.64 -10.22
CA ASP A 132 17.62 12.54 -10.99
C ASP A 132 18.37 11.51 -10.14
N ASP A 133 18.69 11.86 -8.88
CA ASP A 133 19.25 10.92 -7.90
C ASP A 133 18.16 10.16 -7.14
N LEU A 134 16.87 10.44 -7.38
CA LEU A 134 15.77 9.79 -6.69
C LEU A 134 15.25 8.56 -7.45
N ALA A 135 15.02 7.48 -6.72
CA ALA A 135 14.31 6.29 -7.15
C ALA A 135 13.20 5.92 -6.16
N ILE A 136 12.27 5.08 -6.59
CA ILE A 136 11.22 4.51 -5.74
C ILE A 136 11.49 3.01 -5.60
N THR A 137 11.45 2.51 -4.37
CA THR A 137 11.35 1.08 -4.10
C THR A 137 10.07 0.79 -3.31
N ALA A 138 9.67 -0.48 -3.27
CA ALA A 138 8.46 -0.92 -2.60
C ALA A 138 8.75 -2.17 -1.76
N THR A 139 8.16 -2.22 -0.57
CA THR A 139 7.93 -3.48 0.15
C THR A 139 6.48 -3.91 -0.06
N ARG A 140 6.07 -5.01 0.56
CA ARG A 140 4.65 -5.41 0.59
C ARG A 140 3.75 -4.31 1.16
N ASP A 141 4.25 -3.54 2.11
CA ASP A 141 3.43 -2.67 2.93
C ASP A 141 3.52 -1.20 2.50
N ARG A 142 4.65 -0.76 1.92
CA ARG A 142 4.93 0.67 1.71
C ARG A 142 5.83 0.96 0.52
N LEU A 143 5.76 2.19 0.04
CA LEU A 143 6.69 2.78 -0.92
C LEU A 143 7.75 3.61 -0.20
N TYR A 144 8.98 3.61 -0.72
CA TYR A 144 10.10 4.36 -0.17
C TYR A 144 10.77 5.16 -1.28
N LEU A 145 11.12 6.41 -0.97
CA LEU A 145 11.99 7.22 -1.80
C LEU A 145 13.45 6.92 -1.44
N VAL A 146 14.30 6.75 -2.44
CA VAL A 146 15.70 6.35 -2.24
C VAL A 146 16.61 7.27 -3.04
N SER A 147 17.70 7.72 -2.43
CA SER A 147 18.81 8.33 -3.17
C SER A 147 19.66 7.21 -3.77
N ILE A 148 19.81 7.20 -5.10
CA ILE A 148 20.52 6.18 -5.86
C ILE A 148 22.01 6.21 -5.47
N SER A 149 22.64 7.38 -5.57
CA SER A 149 24.07 7.57 -5.28
C SER A 149 24.41 7.29 -3.81
N ARG A 150 23.55 7.71 -2.88
CA ARG A 150 23.80 7.55 -1.43
C ARG A 150 23.29 6.23 -0.88
N ARG A 151 22.47 5.49 -1.63
CA ARG A 151 21.82 4.23 -1.23
C ARG A 151 21.10 4.33 0.12
N ARG A 152 20.40 5.44 0.33
CA ARG A 152 19.67 5.74 1.57
C ARG A 152 18.24 6.11 1.25
N VAL A 153 17.32 5.70 2.13
CA VAL A 153 15.95 6.21 2.12
C VAL A 153 15.99 7.72 2.31
N VAL A 154 15.20 8.47 1.54
CA VAL A 154 15.04 9.92 1.66
C VAL A 154 13.64 10.18 2.19
N GLU A 155 13.52 11.01 3.22
CA GLU A 155 12.24 11.42 3.78
C GLU A 155 12.03 12.93 3.59
N PRO A 156 11.39 13.34 2.49
CA PRO A 156 11.06 14.74 2.25
C PRO A 156 10.18 15.33 3.36
N GLN A 157 10.60 16.46 3.92
CA GLN A 157 9.89 17.22 4.94
C GLN A 157 9.39 18.53 4.35
N VAL A 158 8.09 18.80 4.55
CA VAL A 158 7.50 20.11 4.24
C VAL A 158 7.24 20.82 5.55
N LEU A 159 8.01 21.88 5.77
CA LEU A 159 7.98 22.67 6.99
C LEU A 159 7.19 23.95 6.76
N HIS A 160 5.99 23.89 6.17
CA HIS A 160 5.11 25.05 6.01
C HIS A 160 3.64 24.64 5.80
N ALA A 161 2.71 25.53 6.13
CA ALA A 161 1.25 25.28 6.10
C ALA A 161 0.59 25.37 4.71
N LEU A 162 1.33 25.14 3.63
CA LEU A 162 0.74 25.11 2.29
C LEU A 162 -0.22 23.91 2.19
N ALA A 163 -1.41 24.11 1.62
CA ALA A 163 -2.39 23.04 1.47
C ALA A 163 -1.91 22.00 0.43
N LEU A 164 -1.25 20.95 0.90
CA LEU A 164 -0.51 19.99 0.07
C LEU A 164 -1.36 19.28 -0.98
N ASP A 165 -2.66 19.12 -0.74
CA ASP A 165 -3.54 18.45 -1.70
C ASP A 165 -3.91 19.34 -2.90
N LYS A 166 -3.77 20.67 -2.76
CA LYS A 166 -4.35 21.67 -3.66
C LYS A 166 -3.34 22.59 -4.34
N GLN A 167 -2.25 22.91 -3.65
CA GLN A 167 -1.39 24.04 -4.00
C GLN A 167 0.03 23.67 -4.49
N PRO A 168 0.62 22.50 -4.18
CA PRO A 168 1.88 22.06 -4.81
C PRO A 168 1.71 21.57 -6.26
N PRO A 169 2.77 21.66 -7.08
CA PRO A 169 2.88 20.88 -8.32
C PRO A 169 2.76 19.36 -8.07
N PRO A 170 2.32 18.55 -9.06
CA PRO A 170 2.08 17.12 -8.85
C PRO A 170 3.27 16.33 -8.28
N LEU A 171 4.50 16.60 -8.74
CA LEU A 171 5.71 15.96 -8.23
C LEU A 171 6.00 16.36 -6.77
N ALA A 172 5.90 17.65 -6.43
CA ALA A 172 6.06 18.13 -5.07
C ALA A 172 5.01 17.52 -4.13
N ARG A 173 3.75 17.43 -4.57
CA ARG A 173 2.69 16.74 -3.83
C ARG A 173 3.04 15.27 -3.61
N PHE A 174 3.43 14.55 -4.66
CA PHE A 174 3.82 13.14 -4.53
C PHE A 174 4.95 12.94 -3.52
N LEU A 175 6.04 13.70 -3.64
CA LEU A 175 7.20 13.59 -2.73
C LEU A 175 6.86 14.02 -1.30
N ALA A 176 6.02 15.05 -1.12
CA ALA A 176 5.57 15.48 0.20
C ALA A 176 4.74 14.40 0.92
N HIS A 177 3.89 13.68 0.19
CA HIS A 177 3.00 12.66 0.76
C HIS A 177 3.67 11.30 0.95
N LEU A 178 4.63 10.94 0.10
CA LEU A 178 5.22 9.60 0.05
C LEU A 178 5.75 9.06 1.41
N PRO A 179 6.54 9.81 2.22
CA PRO A 179 7.05 9.28 3.51
C PRO A 179 5.97 8.95 4.53
N ARG A 180 4.80 9.58 4.39
CA ARG A 180 3.64 9.43 5.29
C ARG A 180 2.51 8.63 4.64
N ALA A 181 2.73 8.08 3.44
CA ALA A 181 1.81 7.14 2.84
C ALA A 181 1.85 5.83 3.64
N PHE A 182 0.68 5.24 3.87
CA PHE A 182 0.52 4.00 4.64
C PHE A 182 1.10 4.08 6.08
N THR A 183 1.19 5.28 6.66
CA THR A 183 1.44 5.50 8.11
C THR A 183 0.15 5.81 8.84
N ALA A 184 0.17 5.77 10.17
CA ALA A 184 -0.92 6.32 10.97
C ALA A 184 -1.16 7.80 10.59
N ALA A 185 -2.41 8.18 10.37
CA ALA A 185 -2.78 9.56 10.09
C ALA A 185 -2.86 10.35 11.41
N TRP A 186 -2.31 11.56 11.39
CA TRP A 186 -2.50 12.55 12.45
C TRP A 186 -3.46 13.62 11.93
N SER A 187 -4.74 13.45 12.25
CA SER A 187 -5.84 14.27 11.73
C SER A 187 -6.82 14.64 12.83
N GLU A 188 -7.69 15.59 12.52
CA GLU A 188 -8.82 15.94 13.39
C GLU A 188 -9.74 14.73 13.59
N PHE A 189 -10.57 14.79 14.64
CA PHE A 189 -11.54 13.74 14.93
C PHE A 189 -12.56 13.65 13.78
N ASP A 190 -12.55 12.51 13.08
CA ASP A 190 -13.46 12.26 11.97
C ASP A 190 -14.75 11.60 12.45
N TRP A 191 -15.87 12.29 12.24
CA TRP A 191 -17.20 11.77 12.50
C TRP A 191 -17.74 10.85 11.40
N GLY A 192 -16.97 10.66 10.33
CA GLY A 192 -17.34 9.91 9.15
C GLY A 192 -18.12 10.74 8.11
N PRO A 193 -18.28 10.20 6.89
CA PRO A 193 -18.70 10.96 5.71
C PRO A 193 -20.13 11.51 5.79
N HIS A 194 -21.00 10.95 6.64
CA HIS A 194 -22.41 11.32 6.72
C HIS A 194 -22.76 12.24 7.88
N ALA A 195 -21.91 12.30 8.91
CA ALA A 195 -22.16 13.09 10.11
C ALA A 195 -22.20 14.62 9.84
N GLY A 196 -21.58 15.07 8.75
CA GLY A 196 -21.68 16.45 8.24
C GLY A 196 -23.10 16.99 8.09
N ARG A 197 -24.08 16.11 7.86
CA ARG A 197 -25.48 16.48 7.61
C ARG A 197 -26.35 16.48 8.85
N LEU A 198 -25.86 15.96 9.97
CA LEU A 198 -26.63 15.90 11.21
C LEU A 198 -26.86 17.31 11.76
N PRO A 199 -28.06 17.59 12.32
CA PRO A 199 -28.38 18.90 12.89
C PRO A 199 -27.51 19.24 14.11
N TYR A 200 -27.01 18.22 14.81
CA TYR A 200 -26.17 18.36 15.98
C TYR A 200 -25.13 17.24 16.04
N LEU A 201 -23.90 17.57 16.40
CA LEU A 201 -22.86 16.64 16.85
C LEU A 201 -22.41 17.05 18.26
N PRO A 202 -22.34 16.10 19.20
CA PRO A 202 -21.90 16.42 20.56
C PRO A 202 -20.40 16.72 20.59
N ARG A 203 -19.97 17.38 21.66
CA ARG A 203 -18.54 17.52 21.97
C ARG A 203 -17.92 16.14 22.16
N VAL A 204 -16.79 15.87 21.51
CA VAL A 204 -15.91 14.73 21.83
C VAL A 204 -14.79 15.21 22.72
N ARG A 205 -14.71 14.62 23.91
CA ARG A 205 -13.66 14.93 24.87
C ARG A 205 -12.96 13.67 25.32
N TYR A 206 -11.63 13.73 25.39
CA TYR A 206 -10.81 12.76 26.09
C TYR A 206 -10.09 13.47 27.24
N ARG A 207 -10.42 13.08 28.48
CA ARG A 207 -9.94 13.77 29.70
C ARG A 207 -10.22 15.28 29.63
N ARG A 208 -9.18 16.13 29.66
CA ARG A 208 -9.30 17.60 29.58
C ARG A 208 -9.27 18.12 28.14
N THR A 209 -9.11 17.24 27.14
CA THR A 209 -8.89 17.62 25.75
C THR A 209 -10.16 17.45 24.94
N VAL A 210 -10.64 18.53 24.35
CA VAL A 210 -11.72 18.55 23.36
C VAL A 210 -11.12 18.24 22.00
N LEU A 211 -11.44 17.06 21.48
CA LEU A 211 -11.00 16.58 20.16
C LEU A 211 -11.89 17.10 19.05
N SER A 212 -13.18 17.29 19.35
CA SER A 212 -14.15 17.88 18.44
C SER A 212 -15.13 18.74 19.24
N PRO A 213 -15.22 20.05 18.99
CA PRO A 213 -16.23 20.89 19.64
C PRO A 213 -17.64 20.44 19.22
N ALA A 214 -18.60 20.61 20.12
CA ALA A 214 -20.02 20.47 19.76
C ALA A 214 -20.34 21.34 18.53
N ARG A 215 -21.09 20.77 17.59
CA ARG A 215 -21.44 21.40 16.32
C ARG A 215 -22.95 21.41 16.14
N TRP A 216 -23.49 22.54 15.71
CA TRP A 216 -24.86 22.70 15.23
C TRP A 216 -24.86 23.02 13.74
N ARG A 217 -25.81 22.43 13.03
CA ARG A 217 -26.07 22.73 11.62
C ARG A 217 -27.42 23.44 11.52
N LEU A 218 -27.37 24.69 11.08
CA LEU A 218 -28.55 25.51 10.82
C LEU A 218 -28.75 25.60 9.30
N THR A 219 -29.96 25.40 8.81
CA THR A 219 -30.31 25.49 7.39
C THR A 219 -31.31 26.61 7.14
N THR A 220 -31.42 27.05 5.89
CA THR A 220 -32.45 28.01 5.51
C THR A 220 -33.87 27.49 5.75
N SER A 221 -34.09 26.16 5.68
CA SER A 221 -35.39 25.54 5.99
C SER A 221 -35.76 25.55 7.47
N ASP A 222 -34.81 25.78 8.38
CA ASP A 222 -35.09 25.88 9.81
C ASP A 222 -35.70 27.25 10.19
N LEU A 223 -35.64 28.23 9.28
CA LEU A 223 -36.03 29.62 9.53
C LEU A 223 -37.06 30.09 8.49
N PRO A 224 -37.97 31.01 8.86
CA PRO A 224 -38.89 31.60 7.90
C PRO A 224 -38.15 32.45 6.86
N PRO A 225 -38.69 32.61 5.64
CA PRO A 225 -38.16 33.60 4.71
C PRO A 225 -38.34 35.01 5.28
N GLY A 226 -37.39 35.90 5.02
CA GLY A 226 -37.43 37.29 5.51
C GLY A 226 -36.04 37.89 5.68
N GLU A 227 -35.98 39.04 6.34
CA GLU A 227 -34.73 39.69 6.75
C GLU A 227 -34.40 39.38 8.21
N ALA A 228 -33.10 39.34 8.53
CA ALA A 228 -32.58 39.01 9.87
C ALA A 228 -33.15 39.90 11.00
N GLY A 229 -33.55 41.13 10.66
CA GLY A 229 -34.06 42.13 11.61
C GLY A 229 -35.55 42.00 11.93
N GLN A 230 -36.32 41.18 11.20
CA GLN A 230 -37.75 41.01 11.46
C GLN A 230 -37.98 40.14 12.71
N ASP A 231 -38.89 40.57 13.59
CA ASP A 231 -39.21 39.88 14.85
C ASP A 231 -39.52 38.39 14.65
N ARG A 232 -40.25 38.05 13.58
CA ARG A 232 -40.59 36.67 13.24
C ARG A 232 -39.36 35.80 12.98
N TRP A 233 -38.34 36.35 12.32
CA TRP A 233 -37.10 35.64 12.00
C TRP A 233 -36.27 35.42 13.27
N ARG A 234 -36.10 36.46 14.10
CA ARG A 234 -35.40 36.38 15.39
C ARG A 234 -36.03 35.35 16.33
N GLN A 235 -37.35 35.42 16.50
CA GLN A 235 -38.08 34.44 17.32
C GLN A 235 -37.93 33.00 16.79
N ALA A 236 -37.79 32.81 15.47
CA ALA A 236 -37.52 31.49 14.90
C ALA A 236 -36.11 31.01 15.19
N LEU A 237 -35.10 31.89 15.11
CA LEU A 237 -33.73 31.58 15.50
C LEU A 237 -33.66 31.22 16.99
N ASP A 238 -34.34 31.96 17.87
CA ASP A 238 -34.39 31.68 19.30
C ASP A 238 -35.06 30.33 19.59
N ARG A 239 -36.19 30.02 18.94
CA ARG A 239 -36.83 28.71 19.05
C ARG A 239 -35.92 27.59 18.56
N TRP A 240 -35.20 27.79 17.45
CA TRP A 240 -34.23 26.82 16.95
C TRP A 240 -33.08 26.61 17.95
N ARG A 241 -32.52 27.69 18.51
CA ARG A 241 -31.47 27.62 19.53
C ARG A 241 -31.93 26.85 20.75
N HIS A 242 -33.11 27.15 21.27
CA HIS A 242 -33.68 26.45 22.43
C HIS A 242 -33.93 24.97 22.14
N ARG A 243 -34.46 24.64 20.96
CA ARG A 243 -34.70 23.25 20.54
C ARG A 243 -33.42 22.42 20.51
N TRP A 244 -32.32 23.00 20.04
CA TRP A 244 -31.05 22.30 19.87
C TRP A 244 -30.03 22.59 20.98
N HIS A 245 -30.43 23.31 22.02
CA HIS A 245 -29.56 23.78 23.10
C HIS A 245 -28.28 24.47 22.58
N CYS A 246 -28.42 25.29 21.54
CA CYS A 246 -27.33 26.07 20.96
C CYS A 246 -27.06 27.33 21.81
N PRO A 247 -25.82 27.59 22.24
CA PRO A 247 -25.47 28.71 23.13
C PRO A 247 -25.54 30.07 22.44
N ASP A 248 -25.70 31.16 23.19
CA ASP A 248 -25.71 32.56 22.68
C ASP A 248 -24.49 32.91 21.86
N THR A 249 -23.32 32.44 22.26
CA THR A 249 -22.08 32.63 21.50
C THR A 249 -21.66 31.35 20.81
N VAL A 250 -21.41 31.43 19.51
CA VAL A 250 -20.92 30.34 18.66
C VAL A 250 -19.80 30.81 17.74
N GLU A 251 -18.99 29.89 17.23
CA GLU A 251 -18.10 30.12 16.09
C GLU A 251 -18.80 29.67 14.80
N LEU A 252 -19.07 30.58 13.88
CA LEU A 252 -19.46 30.26 12.51
C LEU A 252 -18.21 29.77 11.75
N ARG A 253 -18.25 28.53 11.26
CA ARG A 253 -17.18 27.96 10.45
C ARG A 253 -17.50 28.11 8.96
N ASP A 254 -16.56 28.69 8.23
CA ASP A 254 -16.58 28.79 6.76
C ASP A 254 -15.20 28.35 6.24
N ALA A 255 -15.12 27.10 5.79
CA ALA A 255 -13.85 26.43 5.46
C ALA A 255 -12.81 26.54 6.60
N ASP A 256 -11.67 27.16 6.32
CA ASP A 256 -10.56 27.40 7.27
C ASP A 256 -10.77 28.62 8.17
N ARG A 257 -11.83 29.41 7.92
CA ARG A 257 -12.15 30.61 8.69
C ARG A 257 -13.17 30.30 9.78
N THR A 258 -12.99 30.98 10.90
CA THR A 258 -13.95 30.98 11.99
C THR A 258 -14.30 32.41 12.36
N LEU A 259 -15.56 32.64 12.69
CA LEU A 259 -16.04 33.94 13.14
C LEU A 259 -16.87 33.75 14.40
N ARG A 260 -16.45 34.36 15.51
CA ARG A 260 -17.24 34.37 16.75
C ARG A 260 -18.45 35.27 16.57
N LEU A 261 -19.64 34.70 16.77
CA LEU A 261 -20.92 35.39 16.70
C LEU A 261 -21.63 35.29 18.04
N ALA A 262 -22.13 36.42 18.53
CA ALA A 262 -23.12 36.48 19.60
C ALA A 262 -24.50 36.59 18.94
N LEU A 263 -25.35 35.58 19.12
CA LEU A 263 -26.64 35.42 18.43
C LEU A 263 -27.77 36.29 19.00
N ASP A 264 -27.50 36.97 20.11
CA ASP A 264 -28.31 38.03 20.70
C ASP A 264 -27.97 39.42 20.11
N GLU A 265 -26.77 39.59 19.53
CA GLU A 265 -26.31 40.83 18.91
C GLU A 265 -26.86 40.98 17.47
N PRO A 266 -27.69 42.02 17.19
CA PRO A 266 -28.26 42.27 15.87
C PRO A 266 -27.29 42.22 14.70
N ALA A 267 -26.10 42.81 14.84
CA ALA A 267 -25.12 42.86 13.75
C ALA A 267 -24.59 41.46 13.40
N HIS A 268 -24.33 40.62 14.40
CA HIS A 268 -23.85 39.25 14.22
C HIS A 268 -24.92 38.35 13.60
N VAL A 269 -26.18 38.53 13.99
CA VAL A 269 -27.31 37.82 13.40
C VAL A 269 -27.47 38.17 11.92
N ALA A 270 -27.24 39.42 11.52
CA ALA A 270 -27.24 39.81 10.12
C ALA A 270 -26.13 39.11 9.31
N ILE A 271 -24.94 38.91 9.89
CA ILE A 271 -23.85 38.14 9.28
C ILE A 271 -24.25 36.68 9.08
N LEU A 272 -24.81 36.03 10.12
CA LEU A 272 -25.30 34.66 10.03
C LEU A 272 -26.36 34.51 8.93
N HIS A 273 -27.31 35.44 8.87
CA HIS A 273 -28.35 35.46 7.85
C HIS A 273 -27.78 35.62 6.43
N ALA A 274 -26.82 36.53 6.23
CA ALA A 274 -26.15 36.71 4.94
C ALA A 274 -25.40 35.43 4.51
N HIS A 275 -24.73 34.77 5.44
CA HIS A 275 -24.07 33.48 5.20
C HIS A 275 -25.09 32.40 4.80
N LEU A 276 -26.19 32.26 5.55
CA LEU A 276 -27.28 31.30 5.24
C LEU A 276 -27.87 31.54 3.84
N ARG A 277 -28.10 32.79 3.45
CA ARG A 277 -28.60 33.12 2.10
C ARG A 277 -27.63 32.72 1.00
N ARG A 278 -26.32 32.85 1.25
CA ARG A 278 -25.29 32.55 0.26
C ARG A 278 -25.01 31.05 0.14
N HIS A 279 -24.99 30.32 1.26
CA HIS A 279 -24.52 28.92 1.33
C HIS A 279 -25.64 27.89 1.60
N GLY A 280 -26.87 28.35 1.89
CA GLY A 280 -28.02 27.51 2.23
C GLY A 280 -27.97 26.88 3.63
N HIS A 281 -26.84 26.99 4.32
CA HIS A 281 -26.64 26.46 5.65
C HIS A 281 -25.49 27.18 6.37
N ALA A 282 -25.43 27.01 7.69
CA ALA A 282 -24.37 27.48 8.56
C ALA A 282 -23.91 26.33 9.46
N THR A 283 -22.58 26.18 9.59
CA THR A 283 -21.96 25.26 10.55
C THR A 283 -21.49 26.08 11.74
N LEU A 284 -22.12 25.88 12.89
CA LEU A 284 -21.84 26.59 14.13
C LEU A 284 -21.14 25.64 15.09
N THR A 285 -20.05 26.06 15.73
CA THR A 285 -19.37 25.27 16.77
C THR A 285 -19.40 25.99 18.11
N GLU A 286 -19.34 25.22 19.19
CA GLU A 286 -19.19 25.81 20.52
C GLU A 286 -17.89 26.60 20.60
N THR A 287 -17.91 27.68 21.37
CA THR A 287 -16.77 28.55 21.62
C THR A 287 -16.87 29.14 23.02
N ILE A 288 -15.88 29.95 23.40
CA ILE A 288 -15.85 30.66 24.68
C ILE A 288 -16.97 31.69 24.79
N THR A 289 -17.62 31.71 25.96
CA THR A 289 -18.70 32.63 26.29
C THR A 289 -18.19 34.03 26.64
N GLY A 290 -16.96 34.16 27.16
CA GLY A 290 -16.35 35.45 27.45
C GLY A 290 -14.86 35.39 27.81
N ALA A 291 -14.24 36.56 27.98
CA ALA A 291 -12.81 36.69 28.25
C ALA A 291 -12.35 36.02 29.57
N ALA A 292 -13.26 35.81 30.52
CA ALA A 292 -12.95 35.11 31.77
C ALA A 292 -12.44 33.67 31.55
N GLU A 293 -12.83 33.00 30.45
CA GLU A 293 -12.31 31.67 30.10
C GLU A 293 -10.84 31.68 29.65
N PHE A 294 -10.30 32.86 29.34
CA PHE A 294 -8.88 33.11 29.10
C PHE A 294 -8.22 33.84 30.27
N GLY A 295 -8.81 33.78 31.47
CA GLY A 295 -8.31 34.50 32.63
C GLY A 295 -6.87 34.14 33.03
N TRP A 296 -6.41 32.93 32.68
CA TRP A 296 -5.00 32.55 32.84
C TRP A 296 -4.02 33.42 32.05
N LEU A 297 -4.48 34.06 30.97
CA LEU A 297 -3.71 34.98 30.14
C LEU A 297 -4.34 36.37 30.09
N ASN A 298 -4.87 36.83 31.23
CA ASN A 298 -5.51 38.15 31.39
C ASN A 298 -6.61 38.42 30.34
N GLY A 299 -7.39 37.40 29.99
CA GLY A 299 -8.49 37.51 29.05
C GLY A 299 -8.09 37.53 27.58
N ARG A 300 -6.82 37.33 27.23
CA ARG A 300 -6.34 37.35 25.84
C ARG A 300 -6.59 36.01 25.15
N ALA A 301 -7.26 36.08 24.01
CA ALA A 301 -7.32 34.96 23.06
C ALA A 301 -5.91 34.61 22.59
N HIS A 302 -5.62 33.33 22.47
CA HIS A 302 -4.31 32.80 22.13
C HIS A 302 -4.47 31.43 21.48
N GLU A 303 -3.40 31.00 20.81
CA GLU A 303 -3.20 29.63 20.35
C GLU A 303 -1.74 29.27 20.60
N ILE A 304 -1.49 28.05 21.05
CA ILE A 304 -0.15 27.51 21.29
C ILE A 304 0.05 26.39 20.27
N ALA A 305 1.09 26.50 19.45
CA ALA A 305 1.46 25.44 18.51
C ALA A 305 2.70 24.72 19.03
N LEU A 306 2.60 23.39 19.08
CA LEU A 306 3.56 22.50 19.72
C LEU A 306 4.03 21.44 18.70
N PRO A 307 5.29 21.50 18.24
CA PRO A 307 5.92 20.37 17.59
C PRO A 307 6.05 19.21 18.59
N LEU A 308 5.67 18.01 18.17
CA LEU A 308 5.80 16.78 18.97
C LEU A 308 6.64 15.79 18.18
N VAL A 309 7.64 15.20 18.85
CA VAL A 309 8.55 14.20 18.28
C VAL A 309 8.37 12.87 18.98
N THR A 310 8.52 11.78 18.22
CA THR A 310 8.42 10.43 18.75
C THR A 310 9.57 10.11 19.71
N THR A 311 9.28 9.32 20.75
CA THR A 311 10.29 8.70 21.62
C THR A 311 10.61 7.26 21.21
N ARG A 312 9.97 6.77 20.14
CA ARG A 312 10.15 5.40 19.63
C ARG A 312 11.35 5.32 18.69
N SER A 313 11.97 4.16 18.63
CA SER A 313 12.99 3.85 17.63
C SER A 313 12.39 3.86 16.22
N PRO A 314 13.15 4.29 15.20
CA PRO A 314 12.70 4.22 13.81
C PRO A 314 12.55 2.76 13.34
N ALA A 315 11.76 2.56 12.30
CA ALA A 315 11.60 1.26 11.64
C ALA A 315 12.88 0.88 10.89
N PRO A 316 13.24 -0.41 10.80
CA PRO A 316 14.40 -0.85 10.03
C PRO A 316 14.34 -0.39 8.57
N SER A 317 15.51 -0.09 8.00
CA SER A 317 15.62 0.23 6.58
C SER A 317 15.18 -0.96 5.70
N PRO A 318 14.35 -0.74 4.67
CA PRO A 318 13.99 -1.79 3.71
C PRO A 318 15.11 -2.05 2.69
N LEU A 319 16.18 -1.24 2.68
CA LEU A 319 17.26 -1.37 1.72
C LEU A 319 18.23 -2.46 2.18
N THR A 320 18.02 -3.67 1.69
CA THR A 320 18.90 -4.84 1.90
C THR A 320 19.55 -5.24 0.58
N GLY A 321 20.86 -5.50 0.61
CA GLY A 321 21.61 -5.96 -0.57
C GLY A 321 21.64 -4.96 -1.74
N PRO A 322 22.15 -5.38 -2.91
CA PRO A 322 22.04 -4.62 -4.16
C PRO A 322 20.60 -4.63 -4.70
N LEU A 323 20.00 -3.44 -4.85
CA LEU A 323 18.72 -3.29 -5.54
C LEU A 323 18.98 -2.97 -7.02
N PRO A 324 18.38 -3.70 -7.97
CA PRO A 324 18.52 -3.38 -9.38
C PRO A 324 17.84 -2.05 -9.69
N GLN A 325 18.53 -1.19 -10.45
CA GLN A 325 17.92 0.03 -10.96
C GLN A 325 17.17 -0.29 -12.26
N VAL A 326 15.87 -0.04 -12.24
CA VAL A 326 14.98 -0.23 -13.38
C VAL A 326 14.51 1.14 -13.84
N THR A 327 14.69 1.45 -15.13
CA THR A 327 14.25 2.72 -15.73
C THR A 327 13.22 2.43 -16.82
N ASN A 328 12.48 3.44 -17.26
CA ASN A 328 11.54 3.27 -18.38
C ASN A 328 12.23 2.80 -19.68
N SER A 329 13.53 3.06 -19.84
CA SER A 329 14.30 2.65 -21.01
C SER A 329 14.84 1.22 -20.90
N SER A 330 15.03 0.69 -19.68
CA SER A 330 15.55 -0.67 -19.45
C SER A 330 14.47 -1.65 -18.97
N HIS A 331 13.27 -1.17 -18.66
CA HIS A 331 12.21 -2.02 -18.14
C HIS A 331 11.34 -2.59 -19.26
N GLY A 332 11.39 -3.92 -19.38
CA GLY A 332 10.51 -4.68 -20.23
C GLY A 332 11.08 -4.93 -21.61
N HIS A 333 10.73 -6.10 -22.15
CA HIS A 333 11.15 -6.57 -23.46
C HIS A 333 10.02 -6.24 -24.44
N LEU A 334 10.20 -5.14 -25.20
CA LEU A 334 9.24 -4.69 -26.20
C LEU A 334 9.12 -5.73 -27.34
N PRO A 335 7.91 -6.01 -27.87
CA PRO A 335 7.74 -6.93 -28.98
C PRO A 335 8.62 -6.58 -30.19
N GLY A 336 9.44 -7.53 -30.63
CA GLY A 336 10.31 -7.37 -31.81
C GLY A 336 11.54 -6.50 -31.61
N SER A 337 11.83 -6.03 -30.40
CA SER A 337 13.09 -5.31 -30.14
C SER A 337 14.30 -6.27 -30.19
N PRO A 338 15.50 -5.76 -30.48
CA PRO A 338 16.72 -6.59 -30.48
C PRO A 338 17.01 -7.26 -29.13
N GLU A 339 16.54 -6.66 -28.03
CA GLU A 339 16.72 -7.15 -26.66
C GLU A 339 15.60 -8.13 -26.23
N ALA A 340 14.57 -8.33 -27.06
CA ALA A 340 13.47 -9.21 -26.75
C ALA A 340 13.86 -10.68 -26.89
N THR A 341 14.18 -11.31 -25.76
CA THR A 341 14.45 -12.75 -25.65
C THR A 341 13.18 -13.61 -25.55
N TRP A 342 12.04 -12.97 -25.29
CA TRP A 342 10.74 -13.62 -25.13
C TRP A 342 9.69 -12.97 -26.02
N LEU A 343 9.06 -13.78 -26.86
CA LEU A 343 7.81 -13.45 -27.52
C LEU A 343 6.67 -13.68 -26.53
N PHE A 344 6.05 -12.60 -26.07
CA PHE A 344 4.95 -12.63 -25.11
C PHE A 344 3.61 -12.37 -25.81
N VAL A 345 2.68 -13.32 -25.67
CA VAL A 345 1.31 -13.19 -26.12
C VAL A 345 0.28 -13.43 -25.02
N LYS A 346 -0.82 -12.68 -25.09
CA LYS A 346 -2.07 -12.93 -24.34
C LYS A 346 -3.07 -13.63 -25.27
N ILE A 347 -3.56 -14.79 -24.87
CA ILE A 347 -4.55 -15.61 -25.59
C ILE A 347 -5.85 -15.52 -24.81
N HIS A 348 -6.77 -14.66 -25.25
CA HIS A 348 -8.06 -14.47 -24.59
C HIS A 348 -9.01 -15.63 -24.91
N ALA A 349 -9.36 -16.38 -23.88
CA ALA A 349 -10.18 -17.59 -23.96
C ALA A 349 -10.97 -17.77 -22.67
N HIS A 350 -12.06 -18.53 -22.72
CA HIS A 350 -12.78 -18.91 -21.50
C HIS A 350 -11.88 -19.78 -20.61
N PRO A 351 -11.87 -19.62 -19.27
CA PRO A 351 -10.98 -20.38 -18.38
C PRO A 351 -11.04 -21.90 -18.54
N GLU A 352 -12.20 -22.44 -18.89
CA GLU A 352 -12.40 -23.88 -19.13
C GLU A 352 -11.65 -24.38 -20.37
N ARG A 353 -11.34 -23.51 -21.33
CA ARG A 353 -10.59 -23.84 -22.54
C ARG A 353 -9.08 -23.80 -22.33
N HIS A 354 -8.58 -23.24 -21.23
CA HIS A 354 -7.14 -23.12 -21.00
C HIS A 354 -6.42 -24.48 -20.96
N ASN A 355 -7.03 -25.52 -20.35
CA ASN A 355 -6.41 -26.84 -20.31
C ASN A 355 -6.30 -27.43 -21.72
N GLU A 356 -7.37 -27.32 -22.51
CA GLU A 356 -7.41 -27.75 -23.91
C GLU A 356 -6.36 -27.02 -24.76
N ILE A 357 -6.22 -25.70 -24.59
CA ILE A 357 -5.17 -24.92 -25.26
C ILE A 357 -3.78 -25.49 -24.90
N ILE A 358 -3.52 -25.76 -23.62
CA ILE A 358 -2.22 -26.25 -23.14
C ILE A 358 -1.91 -27.67 -23.62
N THR A 359 -2.90 -28.58 -23.61
CA THR A 359 -2.66 -30.01 -23.90
C THR A 359 -2.80 -30.37 -25.38
N GLU A 360 -3.69 -29.71 -26.12
CA GLU A 360 -4.03 -30.08 -27.51
C GLU A 360 -3.45 -29.13 -28.55
N TYR A 361 -3.49 -27.81 -28.29
CA TYR A 361 -3.14 -26.79 -29.30
C TYR A 361 -1.72 -26.28 -29.19
N LEU A 362 -1.23 -26.05 -27.97
CA LEU A 362 0.13 -25.57 -27.75
C LEU A 362 1.17 -26.55 -28.32
N PRO A 363 1.06 -27.88 -28.17
CA PRO A 363 2.02 -28.80 -28.79
C PRO A 363 2.12 -28.65 -30.31
N ARG A 364 1.02 -28.35 -31.00
CA ARG A 364 1.02 -28.11 -32.46
C ARG A 364 1.86 -26.89 -32.83
N LEU A 365 1.73 -25.81 -32.08
CA LEU A 365 2.57 -24.61 -32.26
C LEU A 365 4.05 -24.95 -32.01
N LEU A 366 4.35 -25.67 -30.91
CA LEU A 366 5.72 -26.01 -30.56
C LEU A 366 6.40 -26.86 -31.64
N THR A 367 5.67 -27.79 -32.29
CA THR A 367 6.18 -28.55 -33.44
C THR A 367 6.57 -27.67 -34.62
N VAL A 368 5.81 -26.61 -34.91
CA VAL A 368 6.12 -25.66 -36.00
C VAL A 368 7.37 -24.83 -35.69
N LEU A 369 7.58 -24.48 -34.42
CA LEU A 369 8.70 -23.61 -34.00
C LEU A 369 10.06 -24.32 -33.98
N GLY A 370 10.10 -25.65 -34.10
CA GLY A 370 11.33 -26.44 -34.23
C GLY A 370 11.65 -27.29 -33.00
N GLU A 371 12.93 -27.65 -32.83
CA GLU A 371 13.36 -28.54 -31.75
C GLU A 371 13.31 -27.84 -30.38
N ALA A 372 12.51 -28.40 -29.48
CA ALA A 372 12.42 -28.04 -28.06
C ALA A 372 12.32 -26.52 -27.74
N PRO A 373 11.36 -25.79 -28.34
CA PRO A 373 11.14 -24.38 -28.02
C PRO A 373 10.85 -24.21 -26.52
N ARG A 374 11.62 -23.34 -25.84
CA ARG A 374 11.38 -23.02 -24.43
C ARG A 374 10.16 -22.12 -24.33
N TYR A 375 9.21 -22.51 -23.50
CA TYR A 375 8.02 -21.73 -23.27
C TYR A 375 7.60 -21.82 -21.80
N TRP A 376 6.88 -20.82 -21.35
CA TRP A 376 6.15 -20.89 -20.10
C TRP A 376 4.86 -20.12 -20.20
N PHE A 377 3.87 -20.54 -19.43
CA PHE A 377 2.57 -19.88 -19.41
C PHE A 377 2.13 -19.57 -17.99
N VAL A 378 1.20 -18.62 -17.87
CA VAL A 378 0.45 -18.36 -16.64
C VAL A 378 -0.99 -18.04 -17.01
N ARG A 379 -1.93 -18.40 -16.15
CA ARG A 379 -3.34 -18.04 -16.30
C ARG A 379 -3.55 -16.67 -15.68
N TYR A 380 -4.35 -15.82 -16.32
CA TYR A 380 -4.54 -14.45 -15.88
C TYR A 380 -6.01 -14.05 -15.86
N ARG A 381 -6.40 -13.33 -14.81
CA ARG A 381 -7.73 -12.75 -14.59
C ARG A 381 -7.55 -11.32 -14.12
N SER A 382 -8.29 -10.40 -14.71
CA SER A 382 -8.25 -8.97 -14.39
C SER A 382 -9.66 -8.40 -14.43
N PRO A 383 -10.02 -7.43 -13.57
CA PRO A 383 -11.26 -6.68 -13.72
C PRO A 383 -11.26 -5.77 -14.96
N HIS A 384 -10.11 -5.55 -15.60
CA HIS A 384 -9.96 -4.63 -16.73
C HIS A 384 -9.85 -5.31 -18.11
N GLU A 385 -9.64 -6.63 -18.15
CA GLU A 385 -9.47 -7.41 -19.39
C GLU A 385 -10.17 -8.76 -19.24
N THR A 386 -10.62 -9.36 -20.34
CA THR A 386 -11.14 -10.73 -20.31
C THR A 386 -10.07 -11.74 -19.91
N ASP A 387 -10.49 -12.83 -19.25
CA ASP A 387 -9.62 -13.92 -18.84
C ASP A 387 -8.77 -14.42 -20.03
N HIS A 388 -7.49 -14.70 -19.76
CA HIS A 388 -6.55 -15.07 -20.80
C HIS A 388 -5.40 -15.93 -20.27
N LEU A 389 -4.81 -16.73 -21.17
CA LEU A 389 -3.53 -17.36 -20.96
C LEU A 389 -2.42 -16.41 -21.43
N ARG A 390 -1.42 -16.19 -20.59
CA ARG A 390 -0.21 -15.46 -20.98
C ARG A 390 0.87 -16.48 -21.32
N LEU A 391 1.25 -16.55 -22.59
CA LEU A 391 2.28 -17.46 -23.09
C LEU A 391 3.53 -16.67 -23.46
N ARG A 392 4.69 -17.11 -22.96
CA ARG A 392 6.00 -16.61 -23.35
C ARG A 392 6.73 -17.72 -24.08
N ILE A 393 7.27 -17.41 -25.25
CA ILE A 393 8.09 -18.32 -26.06
C ILE A 393 9.45 -17.69 -26.23
N HIS A 394 10.50 -18.42 -25.87
CA HIS A 394 11.86 -17.93 -26.01
C HIS A 394 12.24 -17.88 -27.49
N THR A 395 12.76 -16.74 -27.94
CA THR A 395 13.30 -16.57 -29.29
C THR A 395 14.82 -16.74 -29.25
N PRO A 396 15.42 -17.67 -30.03
CA PRO A 396 16.87 -17.90 -30.03
C PRO A 396 17.72 -16.65 -30.33
N GLY A 397 17.16 -15.73 -31.10
CA GLY A 397 17.73 -14.43 -31.43
C GLY A 397 16.67 -13.52 -32.05
N SER A 398 16.98 -12.22 -32.13
CA SER A 398 16.06 -11.19 -32.65
C SER A 398 15.61 -11.44 -34.09
N GLU A 399 16.46 -12.08 -34.90
CA GLU A 399 16.20 -12.47 -36.28
C GLU A 399 15.09 -13.53 -36.43
N HIS A 400 14.85 -14.32 -35.38
CA HIS A 400 13.79 -15.33 -35.36
C HIS A 400 12.43 -14.77 -34.93
N TYR A 401 12.40 -13.57 -34.35
CA TYR A 401 11.18 -13.00 -33.75
C TYR A 401 10.05 -12.89 -34.78
N GLY A 402 10.34 -12.39 -35.98
CA GLY A 402 9.33 -12.22 -37.04
C GLY A 402 8.71 -13.54 -37.48
N ALA A 403 9.53 -14.59 -37.66
CA ALA A 403 9.05 -15.93 -38.03
C ALA A 403 8.22 -16.56 -36.92
N TYR A 404 8.64 -16.42 -35.66
CA TYR A 404 7.89 -16.94 -34.50
C TYR A 404 6.56 -16.19 -34.34
N ALA A 405 6.54 -14.87 -34.51
CA ALA A 405 5.32 -14.07 -34.46
C ALA A 405 4.33 -14.47 -35.56
N ALA A 406 4.81 -14.73 -36.78
CA ALA A 406 3.98 -15.23 -37.87
C ALA A 406 3.37 -16.60 -37.53
N ALA A 407 4.17 -17.55 -37.06
CA ALA A 407 3.69 -18.88 -36.66
C ALA A 407 2.65 -18.82 -35.52
N VAL A 408 2.86 -17.94 -34.53
CA VAL A 408 1.88 -17.71 -33.46
C VAL A 408 0.59 -17.09 -33.99
N GLY A 409 0.67 -16.19 -34.98
CA GLY A 409 -0.49 -15.61 -35.66
C GLY A 409 -1.32 -16.67 -36.39
N GLU A 410 -0.68 -17.54 -37.17
CA GLU A 410 -1.34 -18.64 -37.87
C GLU A 410 -1.98 -19.64 -36.89
N TRP A 411 -1.30 -19.95 -35.80
CA TRP A 411 -1.82 -20.78 -34.72
C TRP A 411 -3.02 -20.13 -34.02
N ALA A 412 -3.01 -18.82 -33.79
CA ALA A 412 -4.14 -18.12 -33.21
C ALA A 412 -5.37 -18.11 -34.15
N GLU A 413 -5.15 -18.04 -35.47
CA GLU A 413 -6.23 -18.21 -36.45
C GLU A 413 -6.84 -19.61 -36.40
N LEU A 414 -6.03 -20.66 -36.17
CA LEU A 414 -6.54 -22.01 -35.92
C LEU A 414 -7.45 -22.04 -34.68
N LEU A 415 -6.98 -21.49 -33.54
CA LEU A 415 -7.78 -21.42 -32.32
C LEU A 415 -9.11 -20.69 -32.53
N ARG A 416 -9.10 -19.60 -33.32
CA ARG A 416 -10.29 -18.81 -33.62
C ARG A 416 -11.28 -19.57 -34.49
N ARG A 417 -10.80 -20.24 -35.55
CA ARG A 417 -11.64 -21.07 -36.43
C ARG A 417 -12.31 -22.22 -35.66
N GLU A 418 -11.63 -22.79 -34.68
CA GLU A 418 -12.15 -23.89 -33.86
C GLU A 418 -12.93 -23.41 -32.62
N GLY A 419 -13.09 -22.09 -32.44
CA GLY A 419 -13.89 -21.52 -31.35
C GLY A 419 -13.27 -21.64 -29.95
N VAL A 420 -11.95 -21.86 -29.88
CA VAL A 420 -11.21 -22.11 -28.63
C VAL A 420 -10.74 -20.80 -27.98
N ALA A 421 -10.29 -19.83 -28.79
CA ALA A 421 -9.84 -18.51 -28.34
C ALA A 421 -10.36 -17.40 -29.25
N GLY A 422 -10.63 -16.22 -28.68
CA GLY A 422 -11.27 -15.11 -29.39
C GLY A 422 -10.32 -13.99 -29.84
N ARG A 423 -9.25 -13.73 -29.08
CA ARG A 423 -8.33 -12.62 -29.34
C ARG A 423 -6.90 -12.98 -28.92
N LEU A 424 -5.93 -12.60 -29.76
CA LEU A 424 -4.50 -12.65 -29.47
C LEU A 424 -3.96 -11.22 -29.32
N VAL A 425 -3.05 -10.99 -28.37
CA VAL A 425 -2.31 -9.72 -28.21
C VAL A 425 -0.83 -10.01 -28.02
N PHE A 426 0.03 -9.40 -28.83
CA PHE A 426 1.47 -9.31 -28.55
C PHE A 426 1.71 -8.15 -27.60
N ASP A 427 2.48 -8.37 -26.53
CA ASP A 427 2.61 -7.39 -25.45
C ASP A 427 4.05 -7.38 -24.89
N THR A 428 4.39 -6.33 -24.14
CA THR A 428 5.70 -6.15 -23.52
C THR A 428 5.85 -7.13 -22.35
N TYR A 429 6.93 -7.91 -22.35
CA TYR A 429 7.24 -8.78 -21.23
C TYR A 429 8.04 -8.01 -20.18
N TYR A 430 7.52 -7.90 -18.96
CA TYR A 430 8.20 -7.28 -17.83
C TYR A 430 8.69 -8.37 -16.85
N PRO A 431 10.00 -8.70 -16.80
CA PRO A 431 10.54 -9.65 -15.85
C PRO A 431 10.38 -9.16 -14.40
N GLU A 432 9.92 -10.03 -13.50
CA GLU A 432 9.69 -9.72 -12.07
C GLU A 432 11.01 -9.73 -11.26
N THR A 433 11.98 -8.90 -11.63
CA THR A 433 13.35 -8.94 -11.10
C THR A 433 13.44 -8.68 -9.59
N GLY A 434 12.53 -7.85 -9.04
CA GLY A 434 12.45 -7.63 -7.59
C GLY A 434 12.00 -8.87 -6.81
N ARG A 435 11.33 -9.82 -7.46
CA ARG A 435 10.79 -11.04 -6.84
C ARG A 435 11.71 -12.24 -6.99
N TYR A 436 12.33 -12.38 -8.17
CA TYR A 436 13.11 -13.57 -8.52
C TYR A 436 14.62 -13.30 -8.67
N GLY A 437 15.06 -12.06 -8.43
CA GLY A 437 16.43 -11.62 -8.67
C GLY A 437 16.61 -11.05 -10.08
N HIS A 438 17.77 -10.48 -10.36
CA HIS A 438 18.11 -9.87 -11.66
C HIS A 438 19.26 -10.61 -12.35
N GLY A 439 19.49 -10.34 -13.65
CA GLY A 439 20.57 -10.98 -14.42
C GLY A 439 20.46 -12.50 -14.44
N THR A 440 21.56 -13.21 -14.14
CA THR A 440 21.62 -14.68 -14.17
C THR A 440 20.61 -15.34 -13.22
N ALA A 441 20.23 -14.68 -12.12
CA ALA A 441 19.19 -15.17 -11.22
C ALA A 441 17.81 -15.14 -11.88
N MET A 442 17.48 -14.07 -12.62
CA MET A 442 16.23 -13.97 -13.38
C MET A 442 16.18 -15.02 -14.50
N GLU A 443 17.27 -15.18 -15.24
CA GLU A 443 17.37 -16.19 -16.31
C GLU A 443 17.18 -17.62 -15.76
N ALA A 444 17.78 -17.92 -14.61
CA ALA A 444 17.59 -19.21 -13.94
C ALA A 444 16.16 -19.38 -13.39
N ALA A 445 15.52 -18.31 -12.91
CA ALA A 445 14.11 -18.34 -12.52
C ALA A 445 13.19 -18.60 -13.72
N GLU A 446 13.46 -18.00 -14.88
CA GLU A 446 12.74 -18.29 -16.12
C GLU A 446 12.91 -19.75 -16.56
N ALA A 447 14.10 -20.33 -16.38
CA ALA A 447 14.30 -21.76 -16.60
C ALA A 447 13.43 -22.63 -15.68
N VAL A 448 13.23 -22.21 -14.41
CA VAL A 448 12.25 -22.84 -13.51
C VAL A 448 10.83 -22.68 -14.03
N PHE A 449 10.44 -21.52 -14.57
CA PHE A 449 9.10 -21.30 -15.12
C PHE A 449 8.83 -22.19 -16.34
N VAL A 450 9.84 -22.38 -17.19
CA VAL A 450 9.80 -23.29 -18.34
C VAL A 450 9.60 -24.72 -17.86
N ALA A 451 10.46 -25.19 -16.95
CA ALA A 451 10.39 -26.55 -16.46
C ALA A 451 9.07 -26.82 -15.71
N ASP A 452 8.59 -25.88 -14.90
CA ASP A 452 7.30 -26.01 -14.22
C ASP A 452 6.11 -26.02 -15.19
N SER A 453 6.17 -25.23 -16.28
CA SER A 453 5.16 -25.27 -17.33
C SER A 453 5.15 -26.62 -18.04
N GLN A 454 6.31 -27.22 -18.29
CA GLN A 454 6.43 -28.57 -18.86
C GLN A 454 5.85 -29.64 -17.93
N VAL A 455 6.13 -29.56 -16.61
CA VAL A 455 5.53 -30.45 -15.61
C VAL A 455 4.01 -30.35 -15.62
N VAL A 456 3.46 -29.14 -15.66
CA VAL A 456 2.02 -28.93 -15.70
C VAL A 456 1.42 -29.44 -17.01
N SER A 457 2.04 -29.16 -18.16
CA SER A 457 1.59 -29.68 -19.46
C SER A 457 1.57 -31.21 -19.48
N ALA A 458 2.63 -31.87 -19.00
CA ALA A 458 2.72 -33.33 -18.93
C ALA A 458 1.68 -33.89 -17.95
N GLY A 459 1.52 -33.28 -16.76
CA GLY A 459 0.51 -33.68 -15.79
C GLY A 459 -0.92 -33.59 -16.34
N LEU A 460 -1.26 -32.48 -17.00
CA LEU A 460 -2.59 -32.31 -17.60
C LEU A 460 -2.87 -33.31 -18.73
N ARG A 461 -1.83 -33.70 -19.49
CA ARG A 461 -1.95 -34.62 -20.63
C ARG A 461 -1.99 -36.09 -20.22
N TYR A 462 -1.12 -36.50 -19.29
CA TYR A 462 -0.86 -37.90 -19.00
C TYR A 462 -1.40 -38.37 -17.64
N LEU A 463 -1.81 -37.44 -16.75
CA LEU A 463 -2.38 -37.75 -15.44
C LEU A 463 -3.79 -37.14 -15.31
N PRO A 464 -4.81 -37.73 -15.98
CA PRO A 464 -6.18 -37.23 -15.87
C PRO A 464 -6.71 -37.31 -14.43
N ALA A 465 -7.78 -36.56 -14.14
CA ALA A 465 -8.37 -36.48 -12.79
C ALA A 465 -8.81 -37.84 -12.22
N THR A 466 -9.03 -38.84 -13.08
CA THR A 466 -9.34 -40.23 -12.70
C THR A 466 -8.14 -40.98 -12.10
N VAL A 467 -6.92 -40.58 -12.44
CA VAL A 467 -5.67 -41.15 -11.90
C VAL A 467 -5.26 -40.44 -10.61
N ILE A 468 -5.27 -39.10 -10.62
CA ILE A 468 -4.92 -38.28 -9.47
C ILE A 468 -5.80 -37.03 -9.41
N HIS A 469 -6.30 -36.71 -8.23
CA HIS A 469 -7.11 -35.52 -8.04
C HIS A 469 -6.27 -34.26 -8.33
N PRO A 470 -6.74 -33.26 -9.10
CA PRO A 470 -5.89 -32.14 -9.50
C PRO A 470 -5.32 -31.33 -8.33
N THR A 471 -6.08 -31.20 -7.23
CA THR A 471 -5.59 -30.55 -5.99
C THR A 471 -4.52 -31.39 -5.29
N ALA A 472 -4.62 -32.73 -5.36
CA ALA A 472 -3.58 -33.62 -4.84
C ALA A 472 -2.31 -33.53 -5.68
N LEU A 473 -2.44 -33.52 -7.02
CA LEU A 473 -1.31 -33.34 -7.93
C LEU A 473 -0.61 -32.00 -7.70
N ALA A 474 -1.35 -30.90 -7.56
CA ALA A 474 -0.78 -29.58 -7.25
C ALA A 474 -0.05 -29.58 -5.89
N ALA A 475 -0.63 -30.16 -4.84
CA ALA A 475 0.01 -30.25 -3.53
C ALA A 475 1.29 -31.10 -3.54
N VAL A 476 1.29 -32.20 -4.28
CA VAL A 476 2.45 -33.07 -4.50
C VAL A 476 3.58 -32.32 -5.21
N ASN A 477 3.25 -31.57 -6.26
CA ASN A 477 4.21 -30.74 -6.97
C ASN A 477 4.73 -29.58 -6.09
N MET A 478 3.92 -29.02 -5.20
CA MET A 478 4.39 -28.03 -4.21
C MET A 478 5.49 -28.62 -3.32
N VAL A 479 5.34 -29.87 -2.85
CA VAL A 479 6.39 -30.56 -2.10
C VAL A 479 7.65 -30.77 -2.95
N ASP A 480 7.50 -31.21 -4.19
CA ASP A 480 8.63 -31.39 -5.12
C ASP A 480 9.37 -30.09 -5.44
N ILE A 481 8.67 -28.96 -5.54
CA ILE A 481 9.27 -27.64 -5.74
C ILE A 481 10.12 -27.23 -4.54
N VAL A 482 9.59 -27.34 -3.32
CA VAL A 482 10.36 -27.01 -2.11
C VAL A 482 11.58 -27.93 -1.98
N HIS A 483 11.40 -29.22 -2.24
CA HIS A 483 12.49 -30.20 -2.25
C HIS A 483 13.56 -29.87 -3.30
N GLY A 484 13.19 -29.62 -4.55
CA GLY A 484 14.12 -29.28 -5.62
C GLY A 484 14.88 -27.98 -5.36
N PHE A 485 14.26 -27.02 -4.66
CA PHE A 485 14.88 -25.75 -4.33
C PHE A 485 15.82 -25.81 -3.11
N LEU A 486 15.43 -26.53 -2.05
CA LEU A 486 16.24 -26.68 -0.83
C LEU A 486 17.29 -27.80 -0.95
N GLY A 487 17.11 -28.72 -1.89
CA GLY A 487 18.07 -29.77 -2.22
C GLY A 487 17.94 -31.04 -1.38
N ASN A 488 17.15 -31.05 -0.31
CA ASN A 488 16.85 -32.26 0.46
C ASN A 488 15.42 -32.25 1.02
N LEU A 489 14.91 -33.44 1.31
CA LEU A 489 13.51 -33.64 1.69
C LEU A 489 13.24 -33.28 3.16
N ALA A 490 14.25 -33.36 4.04
CA ALA A 490 14.11 -33.00 5.45
C ALA A 490 13.82 -31.50 5.62
N ASP A 491 14.64 -30.66 4.99
CA ASP A 491 14.47 -29.20 5.00
C ASP A 491 13.16 -28.79 4.34
N ALA A 492 12.77 -29.47 3.25
CA ALA A 492 11.49 -29.21 2.59
C ALA A 492 10.30 -29.54 3.50
N ALA A 493 10.35 -30.69 4.20
CA ALA A 493 9.31 -31.08 5.12
C ALA A 493 9.25 -30.16 6.35
N GLU A 494 10.40 -29.70 6.86
CA GLU A 494 10.46 -28.73 7.94
C GLU A 494 9.86 -27.38 7.52
N TRP A 495 10.29 -26.86 6.38
CA TRP A 495 9.83 -25.57 5.87
C TRP A 495 8.31 -25.54 5.67
N LEU A 496 7.76 -26.58 5.03
CA LEU A 496 6.32 -26.73 4.80
C LEU A 496 5.54 -26.92 6.10
N ALA A 497 6.05 -27.71 7.05
CA ALA A 497 5.40 -27.94 8.34
C ALA A 497 5.32 -26.67 9.20
N ALA A 498 6.33 -25.79 9.09
CA ALA A 498 6.42 -24.52 9.79
C ALA A 498 5.48 -23.44 9.22
N ARG A 499 4.93 -23.62 8.01
CA ARG A 499 3.97 -22.66 7.46
C ARG A 499 2.62 -22.76 8.19
N PRO A 500 1.91 -21.63 8.38
CA PRO A 500 0.55 -21.65 8.91
C PRO A 500 -0.35 -22.54 8.05
N ALA A 501 -1.18 -23.37 8.67
CA ALA A 501 -2.18 -24.15 7.94
C ALA A 501 -3.38 -23.23 7.62
N PRO A 502 -3.63 -22.86 6.35
CA PRO A 502 -4.77 -22.03 6.04
C PRO A 502 -6.07 -22.78 6.37
N ALA A 503 -7.08 -22.08 6.89
CA ALA A 503 -8.42 -22.64 7.02
C ALA A 503 -8.95 -23.00 5.63
N ALA A 504 -9.14 -24.28 5.38
CA ALA A 504 -9.56 -24.81 4.07
C ALA A 504 -10.27 -26.15 4.22
N THR A 505 -11.37 -26.36 3.48
CA THR A 505 -12.05 -27.65 3.42
C THR A 505 -11.29 -28.58 2.47
N VAL A 506 -10.86 -29.73 2.98
CA VAL A 506 -10.06 -30.70 2.21
C VAL A 506 -10.94 -31.90 1.89
N GLU A 507 -11.03 -32.26 0.61
CA GLU A 507 -11.68 -33.49 0.19
C GLU A 507 -10.87 -34.72 0.61
N ARG A 508 -11.55 -35.72 1.19
CA ARG A 508 -10.91 -36.92 1.73
C ARG A 508 -10.08 -37.68 0.70
N THR A 509 -10.59 -37.84 -0.52
CA THR A 509 -9.90 -38.51 -1.63
C THR A 509 -8.54 -37.85 -1.93
N ALA A 510 -8.52 -36.52 -2.00
CA ALA A 510 -7.30 -35.76 -2.27
C ALA A 510 -6.29 -35.89 -1.11
N ALA A 511 -6.76 -35.82 0.14
CA ALA A 511 -5.91 -36.02 1.32
C ALA A 511 -5.28 -37.42 1.36
N ASP A 512 -6.07 -38.47 1.12
CA ASP A 512 -5.60 -39.86 1.15
C ASP A 512 -4.55 -40.11 0.05
N GLN A 513 -4.75 -39.55 -1.15
CA GLN A 513 -3.76 -39.60 -2.23
C GLN A 513 -2.46 -38.92 -1.84
N VAL A 514 -2.50 -37.69 -1.31
CA VAL A 514 -1.31 -36.93 -0.90
C VAL A 514 -0.54 -37.64 0.21
N ILE A 515 -1.22 -38.17 1.22
CA ILE A 515 -0.58 -38.90 2.33
C ILE A 515 0.06 -40.19 1.83
N ARG A 516 -0.61 -40.95 0.97
CA ARG A 516 -0.07 -42.18 0.39
C ARG A 516 1.21 -41.90 -0.39
N LEU A 517 1.20 -40.86 -1.23
CA LEU A 517 2.35 -40.46 -2.04
C LEU A 517 3.51 -39.97 -1.17
N ALA A 518 3.23 -39.16 -0.14
CA ALA A 518 4.25 -38.69 0.80
C ALA A 518 4.87 -39.82 1.63
N ARG A 519 4.11 -40.88 1.92
CA ARG A 519 4.61 -42.05 2.66
C ARG A 519 5.52 -42.90 1.79
N ASN A 520 5.29 -43.05 0.50
CA ASN A 520 6.07 -43.95 -0.36
C ASN A 520 7.50 -43.46 -0.69
N GLY A 521 7.90 -42.29 -0.18
CA GLY A 521 9.25 -41.75 -0.33
C GLY A 521 9.28 -40.54 -1.27
N THR A 522 10.36 -40.40 -2.01
CA THR A 522 10.48 -39.39 -3.07
C THR A 522 9.37 -39.63 -4.09
N LEU A 523 8.55 -38.60 -4.33
CA LEU A 523 7.45 -38.65 -5.30
C LEU A 523 7.92 -39.13 -6.70
N ARG A 524 9.23 -38.97 -6.98
CA ARG A 524 9.92 -39.34 -8.21
C ARG A 524 10.14 -40.84 -8.40
N ASP A 525 10.00 -41.65 -7.35
CA ASP A 525 10.28 -43.10 -7.37
C ASP A 525 9.00 -43.95 -7.38
N LEU A 526 7.88 -43.38 -7.84
CA LEU A 526 6.63 -44.10 -7.96
C LEU A 526 6.64 -44.97 -9.22
N PRO A 527 6.46 -46.31 -9.10
CA PRO A 527 6.76 -47.26 -10.16
C PRO A 527 5.87 -47.21 -11.41
N ASP A 528 4.84 -46.34 -11.47
CA ASP A 528 3.80 -46.38 -12.51
C ASP A 528 3.48 -45.01 -13.14
N TRP A 529 4.34 -43.99 -12.98
CA TRP A 529 4.11 -42.69 -13.61
C TRP A 529 4.60 -42.66 -15.06
N PRO A 530 3.90 -41.97 -15.98
CA PRO A 530 4.37 -41.79 -17.36
C PRO A 530 5.77 -41.17 -17.41
N VAL A 531 6.61 -41.66 -18.31
CA VAL A 531 8.03 -41.26 -18.42
C VAL A 531 8.16 -39.75 -18.64
N GLU A 532 7.26 -39.16 -19.43
CA GLU A 532 7.25 -37.73 -19.72
C GLU A 532 7.03 -36.88 -18.46
N VAL A 533 6.24 -37.38 -17.49
CA VAL A 533 6.01 -36.68 -16.22
C VAL A 533 7.25 -36.78 -15.34
N ILE A 534 7.90 -37.95 -15.30
CA ILE A 534 9.12 -38.19 -14.51
C ILE A 534 10.26 -37.31 -15.03
N GLU A 535 10.48 -37.30 -16.35
CA GLU A 535 11.52 -36.48 -16.99
C GLU A 535 11.28 -34.98 -16.74
N ALA A 536 10.04 -34.51 -16.85
CA ALA A 536 9.70 -33.11 -16.57
C ALA A 536 9.98 -32.75 -15.10
N TRP A 537 9.69 -33.65 -14.15
CA TRP A 537 10.01 -33.44 -12.73
C TRP A 537 11.52 -33.38 -12.49
N GLN A 538 12.30 -34.25 -13.12
CA GLN A 538 13.76 -34.22 -13.03
C GLN A 538 14.34 -32.91 -13.61
N ALA A 539 13.83 -32.46 -14.76
CA ALA A 539 14.22 -31.20 -15.37
C ALA A 539 13.91 -30.00 -14.46
N ARG A 540 12.72 -29.97 -13.83
CA ARG A 540 12.35 -28.92 -12.87
C ARG A 540 13.24 -28.93 -11.63
N ALA A 541 13.57 -30.11 -11.12
CA ALA A 541 14.48 -30.23 -9.98
C ALA A 541 15.87 -29.65 -10.28
N ALA A 542 16.43 -29.98 -11.45
CA ALA A 542 17.70 -29.44 -11.91
C ALA A 542 17.65 -27.90 -12.08
N ALA A 543 16.56 -27.38 -12.65
CA ALA A 543 16.34 -25.94 -12.80
C ALA A 543 16.25 -25.22 -11.44
N LEU A 544 15.51 -25.78 -10.47
CA LEU A 544 15.39 -25.23 -9.12
C LEU A 544 16.73 -25.21 -8.38
N ALA A 545 17.50 -26.29 -8.48
CA ALA A 545 18.83 -26.38 -7.89
C ALA A 545 19.82 -25.39 -8.53
N SER A 546 19.74 -25.18 -9.85
CA SER A 546 20.53 -24.17 -10.56
C SER A 546 20.13 -22.76 -10.11
N TYR A 547 18.84 -22.47 -10.04
CA TYR A 547 18.32 -21.19 -9.59
C TYR A 547 18.75 -20.85 -8.16
N ARG A 548 18.67 -21.80 -7.23
CA ARG A 548 19.12 -21.60 -5.84
C ARG A 548 20.57 -21.17 -5.74
N LYS A 549 21.45 -21.64 -6.65
CA LYS A 549 22.88 -21.28 -6.71
C LYS A 549 23.13 -19.86 -7.24
N GLN A 550 22.20 -19.31 -8.03
CA GLN A 550 22.30 -17.95 -8.57
C GLN A 550 21.81 -16.88 -7.59
N LEU A 551 21.09 -17.28 -6.54
CA LEU A 551 20.59 -16.34 -5.54
C LEU A 551 21.71 -15.90 -4.58
N PRO A 552 21.74 -14.61 -4.19
CA PRO A 552 22.69 -14.13 -3.21
C PRO A 552 22.45 -14.76 -1.84
N ALA A 553 23.47 -14.73 -0.97
CA ALA A 553 23.43 -15.40 0.33
C ALA A 553 22.35 -14.84 1.28
N ASP A 554 22.02 -13.55 1.13
CA ASP A 554 21.03 -12.81 1.90
C ASP A 554 19.63 -12.80 1.26
N ALA A 555 19.40 -13.56 0.17
CA ALA A 555 18.09 -13.67 -0.45
C ALA A 555 17.05 -14.27 0.52
N ASP A 556 15.87 -13.66 0.60
CA ASP A 556 14.73 -14.22 1.31
C ASP A 556 14.14 -15.41 0.53
N THR A 557 14.72 -16.58 0.77
CA THR A 557 14.30 -17.84 0.17
C THR A 557 12.86 -18.21 0.52
N GLY A 558 12.33 -17.73 1.64
CA GLY A 558 10.94 -17.94 2.03
C GLY A 558 9.98 -17.25 1.08
N VAL A 559 10.20 -15.96 0.80
CA VAL A 559 9.38 -15.18 -0.15
C VAL A 559 9.47 -15.75 -1.57
N ILE A 560 10.65 -16.19 -1.99
CA ILE A 560 10.85 -16.82 -3.31
C ILE A 560 10.09 -18.13 -3.41
N LEU A 561 10.19 -19.01 -2.40
CA LEU A 561 9.43 -20.27 -2.37
C LEU A 561 7.92 -20.03 -2.39
N GLU A 562 7.41 -19.12 -1.54
CA GLU A 562 5.98 -18.75 -1.55
C GLU A 562 5.51 -18.32 -2.94
N SER A 563 6.38 -17.62 -3.66
CA SER A 563 6.15 -17.17 -5.02
C SER A 563 6.14 -18.29 -6.05
N LEU A 564 7.09 -19.22 -5.98
CA LEU A 564 7.13 -20.40 -6.86
C LEU A 564 5.90 -21.29 -6.65
N LEU A 565 5.49 -21.51 -5.40
CA LEU A 565 4.30 -22.30 -5.06
C LEU A 565 3.02 -21.66 -5.59
N HIS A 566 2.90 -20.33 -5.46
CA HIS A 566 1.78 -19.57 -6.03
C HIS A 566 1.72 -19.70 -7.55
N MET A 567 2.85 -19.53 -8.24
CA MET A 567 2.91 -19.62 -9.69
C MET A 567 2.66 -21.04 -10.20
N HIS A 568 3.10 -22.07 -9.47
CA HIS A 568 2.77 -23.46 -9.80
C HIS A 568 1.26 -23.70 -9.69
N HIS A 569 0.63 -23.29 -8.58
CA HIS A 569 -0.81 -23.39 -8.40
C HIS A 569 -1.58 -22.71 -9.53
N ASN A 570 -1.18 -21.48 -9.89
CA ASN A 570 -1.74 -20.73 -11.00
C ASN A 570 -1.72 -21.54 -12.30
N ARG A 571 -0.58 -22.13 -12.67
CA ARG A 571 -0.44 -22.93 -13.90
C ARG A 571 -1.30 -24.18 -13.87
N ALA A 572 -1.23 -24.92 -12.76
CA ALA A 572 -1.81 -26.24 -12.62
C ALA A 572 -3.34 -26.23 -12.54
N VAL A 573 -3.92 -25.35 -11.70
CA VAL A 573 -5.33 -25.43 -11.32
C VAL A 573 -6.10 -24.10 -11.44
N GLY A 574 -5.45 -23.01 -11.87
CA GLY A 574 -6.12 -21.72 -12.08
C GLY A 574 -5.98 -20.72 -10.94
N ILE A 575 -6.76 -19.64 -11.06
CA ILE A 575 -6.77 -18.53 -10.11
C ILE A 575 -7.94 -18.73 -9.14
N ASP A 576 -7.65 -19.38 -8.02
CA ASP A 576 -8.60 -19.64 -6.94
C ASP A 576 -7.84 -19.67 -5.61
N VAL A 577 -8.10 -18.68 -4.76
CA VAL A 577 -7.42 -18.48 -3.48
C VAL A 577 -7.77 -19.57 -2.47
N ASP A 578 -9.03 -20.02 -2.43
CA ASP A 578 -9.47 -21.05 -1.49
C ASP A 578 -8.93 -22.42 -1.89
N ARG A 579 -8.85 -22.68 -3.20
CA ARG A 579 -8.16 -23.86 -3.71
C ARG A 579 -6.66 -23.80 -3.45
N GLU A 580 -6.02 -22.63 -3.56
CA GLU A 580 -4.60 -22.48 -3.23
C GLU A 580 -4.33 -22.79 -1.76
N ARG A 581 -5.17 -22.26 -0.87
CA ARG A 581 -5.16 -22.58 0.56
C ARG A 581 -5.30 -24.08 0.82
N THR A 582 -6.18 -24.75 0.07
CA THR A 582 -6.37 -26.21 0.13
C THR A 582 -5.11 -26.96 -0.31
N CYS A 583 -4.51 -26.61 -1.45
CA CYS A 583 -3.25 -27.21 -1.93
C CYS A 583 -2.12 -27.04 -0.92
N ARG A 584 -1.97 -25.84 -0.34
CA ARG A 584 -0.94 -25.53 0.67
C ARG A 584 -1.15 -26.34 1.95
N ARG A 585 -2.40 -26.47 2.41
CA ARG A 585 -2.77 -27.31 3.57
C ARG A 585 -2.41 -28.77 3.32
N LEU A 586 -2.70 -29.30 2.13
CA LEU A 586 -2.35 -30.67 1.73
C LEU A 586 -0.83 -30.89 1.66
N ALA A 587 -0.08 -29.96 1.06
CA ALA A 587 1.38 -30.04 1.00
C ALA A 587 2.01 -30.07 2.40
N ARG A 588 1.47 -29.26 3.32
CA ARG A 588 1.85 -29.30 4.75
C ARG A 588 1.51 -30.64 5.41
N GLN A 589 0.35 -31.23 5.12
CA GLN A 589 -0.02 -32.55 5.65
C GLN A 589 0.91 -33.65 5.13
N ALA A 590 1.29 -33.62 3.85
CA ALA A 590 2.31 -34.51 3.29
C ALA A 590 3.64 -34.41 4.04
N ALA A 591 4.13 -33.18 4.25
CA ALA A 591 5.36 -32.92 4.98
C ALA A 591 5.32 -33.48 6.42
N LEU A 592 4.22 -33.29 7.13
CA LEU A 592 4.03 -33.85 8.48
C LEU A 592 3.99 -35.38 8.47
N ALA A 593 3.25 -35.98 7.54
CA ALA A 593 3.15 -37.43 7.41
C ALA A 593 4.52 -38.08 7.12
N TRP A 594 5.33 -37.45 6.28
CA TRP A 594 6.70 -37.88 6.00
C TRP A 594 7.59 -37.82 7.26
N ARG A 595 7.53 -36.72 8.02
CA ARG A 595 8.30 -36.55 9.27
C ARG A 595 7.95 -37.60 10.33
N THR A 596 6.66 -37.91 10.50
CA THR A 596 6.22 -38.93 11.47
C THR A 596 6.76 -40.32 11.12
N ARG A 597 6.91 -40.65 9.81
CA ARG A 597 7.50 -41.91 9.38
C ARG A 597 8.99 -42.00 9.72
N GLN A 598 9.76 -40.94 9.45
CA GLN A 598 11.20 -40.93 9.73
C GLN A 598 11.49 -41.06 11.24
N GLY A 599 10.76 -40.31 12.08
CA GLY A 599 10.91 -40.41 13.54
C GLY A 599 10.41 -41.73 14.16
N GLY A 600 9.66 -42.54 13.40
CA GLY A 600 9.25 -43.90 13.78
C GLY A 600 10.22 -45.00 13.35
N ASN A 601 11.17 -44.69 12.45
CA ASN A 601 12.25 -45.60 12.03
C ASN A 601 13.52 -45.44 12.87
N ASP A 602 13.64 -44.34 13.64
CA ASP A 602 14.74 -44.07 14.60
C ASP A 602 14.43 -44.55 16.03
N ARG A 603 13.31 -45.27 16.23
CA ARG A 603 12.95 -45.99 17.47
C ARG A 603 12.86 -47.47 17.19
#